data_AF-F3MFL7-F1
#
_entry.id   AF-F3MFL7-F1
#
_cell.length_a   1.000
_cell.length_b   1.000
_cell.length_c   1.000
_cell.angle_alpha   90.00
_cell.angle_beta   90.00
_cell.angle_gamma   90.00
#
_symmetry.space_group_name_H-M   'P 1'
#
loop_
_entity.id
_entity.type
_entity.pdbx_description
1 polymer ?
#
loop_
_entity_poly.entity_id
_entity_poly.type
_entity_poly.pdbx_seq_one_letter_code
_entity_poly.pdbx_strand_id
1 'polypeptide(L)'
;MDKNYQEILDQLFKTDPEILRTRLRDLEIERKILLSVLEKDNISLKSQSSPSYESPVETYADSSEDNEILGEAVLTDADLSYNNLRFKIKSNIAKNLPTNGTVKIVYKDISIEGTIPPSVRGRINGVHLYKKFPDLFKVGSKLNVKYSKADRTLSVVSIEN
;
A
#
# COMPACT_ATOMS: atom_id res chain seq x y z
N MET A 1 -23.38 -31.96 -29.51
CA MET A 1 -23.05 -31.22 -28.27
C MET A 1 -22.78 -32.25 -27.20
N ASP A 2 -21.58 -32.24 -26.64
CA ASP A 2 -21.20 -33.13 -25.54
C ASP A 2 -22.10 -32.88 -24.33
N LYS A 3 -22.69 -33.95 -23.76
CA LYS A 3 -23.58 -33.85 -22.59
C LYS A 3 -22.94 -33.08 -21.43
N ASN A 4 -21.63 -33.27 -21.22
CA ASN A 4 -20.86 -32.56 -20.20
C ASN A 4 -20.83 -31.04 -20.43
N TYR A 5 -20.72 -30.59 -21.68
CA TYR A 5 -20.71 -29.15 -21.98
C TYR A 5 -22.09 -28.52 -21.76
N GLN A 6 -23.15 -29.27 -22.05
CA GLN A 6 -24.52 -28.80 -21.84
C GLN A 6 -24.84 -28.67 -20.34
N GLU A 7 -24.40 -29.61 -19.51
CA GLU A 7 -24.55 -29.53 -18.05
C GLU A 7 -23.77 -28.34 -17.44
N ILE A 8 -22.57 -28.08 -17.93
CA ILE A 8 -21.76 -26.94 -17.48
C ILE A 8 -22.45 -25.62 -17.85
N LEU A 9 -23.00 -25.51 -19.06
CA LEU A 9 -23.74 -24.33 -19.50
C LEU A 9 -25.03 -24.12 -18.69
N ASP A 10 -25.81 -25.18 -18.45
CA ASP A 10 -27.02 -25.10 -17.64
C ASP A 10 -26.73 -24.71 -16.18
N GLN A 11 -25.60 -25.15 -15.62
CA GLN A 11 -25.14 -24.70 -14.31
C GLN A 11 -24.67 -23.24 -14.32
N LEU A 12 -23.99 -22.79 -15.38
CA LEU A 12 -23.58 -21.40 -15.56
C LEU A 12 -24.76 -20.44 -15.64
N PHE A 13 -25.84 -20.80 -16.36
CA PHE A 13 -27.05 -19.98 -16.45
C PHE A 13 -27.88 -19.97 -15.16
N LYS A 14 -27.78 -21.01 -14.33
CA LYS A 14 -28.46 -21.10 -13.03
C LYS A 14 -27.67 -20.43 -11.89
N THR A 15 -26.38 -20.19 -12.08
CA THR A 15 -25.53 -19.60 -11.05
C THR A 15 -25.63 -18.08 -11.11
N ASP A 16 -25.88 -17.45 -9.97
CA ASP A 16 -25.93 -15.99 -9.85
C ASP A 16 -24.58 -15.37 -10.29
N PRO A 17 -24.59 -14.35 -11.16
CA PRO A 17 -23.37 -13.66 -11.58
C PRO A 17 -22.55 -13.11 -10.41
N GLU A 18 -23.15 -12.76 -9.27
CA GLU A 18 -22.42 -12.31 -8.08
C GLU A 18 -21.64 -13.44 -7.41
N ILE A 19 -22.15 -14.68 -7.45
CA ILE A 19 -21.45 -15.87 -6.95
C ILE A 19 -20.22 -16.14 -7.83
N LEU A 20 -20.38 -16.04 -9.16
CA LEU A 20 -19.27 -16.18 -10.11
C LEU A 20 -18.20 -15.09 -9.91
N ARG A 21 -18.62 -13.84 -9.68
CA ARG A 21 -17.70 -12.72 -9.37
C ARG A 21 -16.95 -12.93 -8.06
N THR A 22 -17.63 -13.43 -7.03
CA THR A 22 -17.03 -13.74 -5.73
C THR A 22 -16.00 -14.86 -5.88
N ARG A 23 -16.38 -15.95 -6.56
CA ARG A 23 -15.48 -17.07 -6.87
C ARG A 23 -14.24 -16.63 -7.65
N LEU A 24 -14.40 -15.72 -8.61
CA LEU A 24 -13.30 -15.18 -9.38
C LEU A 24 -12.35 -14.36 -8.50
N ARG A 25 -12.87 -13.51 -7.61
CA ARG A 25 -12.06 -12.78 -6.63
C ARG A 25 -11.29 -13.72 -5.71
N ASP A 26 -11.93 -14.79 -5.23
CA ASP A 26 -11.28 -15.77 -4.36
C ASP A 26 -10.11 -16.47 -5.08
N LEU A 27 -10.32 -16.88 -6.33
CA LEU A 27 -9.26 -17.48 -7.16
C LEU A 27 -8.11 -16.50 -7.46
N GLU A 28 -8.41 -15.22 -7.67
CA GLU A 28 -7.38 -14.18 -7.85
C GLU A 28 -6.55 -13.99 -6.56
N ILE A 29 -7.19 -14.05 -5.40
CA ILE A 29 -6.53 -13.99 -4.09
C ILE A 29 -5.63 -15.22 -3.91
N GLU A 30 -6.14 -16.43 -4.15
CA GLU A 30 -5.35 -17.67 -4.07
C GLU A 30 -4.15 -17.63 -5.01
N ARG A 31 -4.34 -17.20 -6.27
CA ARG A 31 -3.24 -17.03 -7.23
C ARG A 31 -2.17 -16.08 -6.71
N LYS A 32 -2.58 -14.96 -6.10
CA LYS A 32 -1.65 -13.98 -5.54
C LYS A 32 -0.86 -14.54 -4.34
N ILE A 33 -1.52 -15.33 -3.49
CA ILE A 33 -0.86 -16.02 -2.37
C ILE A 33 0.17 -17.02 -2.90
N LEU A 34 -0.21 -17.86 -3.86
CA LEU A 34 0.69 -18.85 -4.46
C LEU A 34 1.92 -18.20 -5.11
N LEU A 35 1.73 -17.10 -5.86
CA LEU A 35 2.85 -16.35 -6.42
C LEU A 35 3.79 -15.80 -5.34
N SER A 36 3.24 -15.29 -4.24
CA SER A 36 4.06 -14.79 -3.12
C SER A 36 4.83 -15.91 -2.41
N VAL A 37 4.26 -17.10 -2.30
CA VAL A 37 4.95 -18.29 -1.74
C VAL A 37 6.08 -18.71 -2.67
N LEU A 38 5.83 -18.81 -3.98
CA LEU A 38 6.85 -19.17 -4.97
C LEU A 38 7.99 -18.14 -5.07
N GLU A 39 7.70 -16.85 -4.89
CA GLU A 39 8.73 -15.81 -4.82
C GLU A 39 9.62 -15.97 -3.58
N LYS A 40 9.03 -16.29 -2.42
CA LYS A 40 9.79 -16.54 -1.18
C LYS A 40 10.64 -17.80 -1.27
N ASP A 41 10.13 -18.85 -1.90
CA ASP A 41 10.87 -20.11 -2.09
C ASP A 41 12.02 -19.96 -3.10
N ASN A 42 11.86 -19.12 -4.13
CA ASN A 42 12.96 -18.79 -5.08
C ASN A 42 14.08 -17.94 -4.46
N ILE A 43 13.79 -17.14 -3.43
CA ILE A 43 14.79 -16.32 -2.72
C ILE A 43 15.61 -17.18 -1.75
N SER A 44 15.02 -18.25 -1.20
CA SER A 44 15.73 -19.18 -0.31
C SER A 44 16.74 -20.09 -1.04
N LEU A 45 16.56 -20.30 -2.36
CA LEU A 45 17.38 -21.21 -3.17
C LEU A 45 18.51 -20.55 -4.00
N LYS A 46 18.66 -19.22 -3.96
CA LYS A 46 19.66 -18.50 -4.79
C LYS A 46 20.80 -17.82 -4.02
N SER A 47 21.09 -18.25 -2.80
CA SER A 47 22.27 -17.79 -2.05
C SER A 47 23.51 -18.62 -2.36
N GLN A 48 23.99 -18.64 -3.61
CA GLN A 48 25.41 -18.86 -3.89
C GLN A 48 25.79 -18.43 -5.32
N SER A 49 26.98 -17.82 -5.40
CA SER A 49 27.77 -17.37 -6.56
C SER A 49 27.45 -16.00 -7.20
N SER A 50 28.29 -15.01 -6.86
CA SER A 50 28.68 -13.84 -7.69
C SER A 50 29.63 -14.29 -8.85
N PRO A 51 30.10 -13.43 -9.79
CA PRO A 51 29.92 -11.98 -9.96
C PRO A 51 29.67 -11.47 -11.41
N SER A 52 29.46 -10.14 -11.51
CA SER A 52 29.73 -9.24 -12.65
C SER A 52 28.86 -9.29 -13.91
N TYR A 53 28.10 -8.21 -14.16
CA TYR A 53 28.22 -7.42 -15.39
C TYR A 53 27.75 -5.98 -15.14
N GLU A 54 28.57 -5.04 -15.57
CA GLU A 54 28.39 -3.60 -15.45
C GLU A 54 27.20 -3.12 -16.28
N SER A 55 26.47 -2.14 -15.73
CA SER A 55 25.81 -1.10 -16.51
C SER A 55 25.80 0.16 -15.63
N PRO A 56 26.24 1.32 -16.14
CA PRO A 56 26.37 2.53 -15.36
C PRO A 56 24.96 3.10 -15.13
N VAL A 57 24.34 2.74 -14.01
CA VAL A 57 23.23 3.52 -13.51
C VAL A 57 23.85 4.72 -12.83
N GLU A 58 23.75 5.86 -13.51
CA GLU A 58 24.07 7.18 -12.98
C GLU A 58 23.61 7.27 -11.53
N THR A 59 24.60 7.20 -10.66
CA THR A 59 24.41 7.41 -9.24
C THR A 59 24.25 8.92 -9.10
N TYR A 60 23.02 9.39 -9.21
CA TYR A 60 22.64 10.62 -8.55
C TYR A 60 22.67 10.34 -7.05
N ALA A 61 23.89 10.36 -6.52
CA ALA A 61 24.14 10.65 -5.12
C ALA A 61 23.67 12.09 -4.90
N ASP A 62 22.36 12.23 -4.65
CA ASP A 62 21.83 13.48 -4.14
C ASP A 62 22.08 13.48 -2.63
N SER A 63 23.29 13.88 -2.27
CA SER A 63 23.72 14.20 -0.93
C SER A 63 22.97 15.43 -0.44
N SER A 64 21.84 15.22 0.23
CA SER A 64 21.34 16.14 1.25
C SER A 64 20.66 15.32 2.35
N GLU A 65 21.35 15.30 3.50
CA GLU A 65 21.05 14.56 4.71
C GLU A 65 19.85 15.13 5.47
N ASP A 66 18.66 15.05 4.89
CA ASP A 66 17.43 15.15 5.67
C ASP A 66 16.77 13.77 5.68
N ASN A 67 17.15 12.98 6.70
CA ASN A 67 16.46 11.72 7.03
C ASN A 67 14.99 11.93 7.35
N GLU A 68 14.60 13.17 7.64
CA GLU A 68 13.28 13.56 8.08
C GLU A 68 12.64 14.51 7.07
N ILE A 69 11.45 14.17 6.60
CA ILE A 69 10.71 14.96 5.61
C ILE A 69 9.42 15.43 6.24
N LEU A 70 9.25 16.75 6.27
CA LEU A 70 7.98 17.36 6.63
C LEU A 70 7.03 17.37 5.44
N GLY A 71 5.74 17.21 5.73
CA GLY A 71 4.72 17.30 4.70
C GLY A 71 3.33 17.42 5.28
N GLU A 72 2.39 17.53 4.36
CA GLU A 72 1.00 17.86 4.65
C GLU A 72 0.07 16.94 3.87
N ALA A 73 -0.96 16.45 4.54
CA ALA A 73 -2.09 15.78 3.92
C ALA A 73 -3.39 16.45 4.34
N VAL A 74 -4.35 16.53 3.43
CA VAL A 74 -5.71 17.02 3.73
C VAL A 74 -6.65 15.84 3.61
N LEU A 75 -7.44 15.58 4.66
CA LEU A 75 -8.36 14.45 4.67
C LEU A 75 -9.60 14.72 3.84
N THR A 76 -9.87 13.81 2.92
CA THR A 76 -11.14 13.75 2.20
C THR A 76 -12.07 12.71 2.83
N ASP A 77 -13.35 12.78 2.47
CA ASP A 77 -14.34 11.77 2.89
C ASP A 77 -13.94 10.33 2.49
N ALA A 78 -13.35 10.19 1.31
CA ALA A 78 -12.81 8.90 0.85
C ALA A 78 -11.62 8.43 1.69
N ASP A 79 -10.81 9.34 2.21
CA ASP A 79 -9.68 8.97 3.06
C ASP A 79 -10.13 8.42 4.40
N LEU A 80 -11.16 9.03 5.00
CA LEU A 80 -11.77 8.53 6.24
C LEU A 80 -12.50 7.20 6.02
N SER A 81 -13.35 7.12 5.00
CA SER A 81 -14.18 5.93 4.72
C SER A 81 -13.33 4.69 4.43
N TYR A 82 -12.28 4.85 3.61
CA TYR A 82 -11.42 3.75 3.20
C TYR A 82 -10.13 3.62 4.03
N ASN A 83 -9.97 4.42 5.10
CA ASN A 83 -8.77 4.44 5.95
C ASN A 83 -7.49 4.64 5.13
N ASN A 84 -7.49 5.63 4.23
CA ASN A 84 -6.33 5.99 3.44
C ASN A 84 -5.71 7.29 3.98
N LEU A 85 -4.41 7.46 3.76
CA LEU A 85 -3.74 8.74 3.86
C LEU A 85 -3.13 9.06 2.50
N ARG A 86 -3.48 10.23 1.94
CA ARG A 86 -3.04 10.64 0.62
C ARG A 86 -2.28 11.95 0.70
N PHE A 87 -1.09 11.91 0.12
CA PHE A 87 -0.26 13.09 -0.11
C PHE A 87 -0.44 13.56 -1.55
N LYS A 88 -0.35 14.87 -1.78
CA LYS A 88 -0.29 15.41 -3.14
C LYS A 88 0.92 14.79 -3.85
N ILE A 89 0.75 14.33 -5.09
CA ILE A 89 1.78 13.62 -5.87
C ILE A 89 3.10 14.40 -5.96
N LYS A 90 3.02 15.74 -5.99
CA LYS A 90 4.19 16.63 -6.06
C LYS A 90 4.87 16.89 -4.70
N SER A 91 4.29 16.43 -3.59
CA SER A 91 4.84 16.66 -2.24
C SER A 91 6.13 15.88 -1.99
N ASN A 92 6.96 16.39 -1.09
CA ASN A 92 8.22 15.73 -0.71
C ASN A 92 7.98 14.36 -0.08
N ILE A 93 6.92 14.19 0.71
CA ILE A 93 6.55 12.89 1.27
C ILE A 93 6.17 11.90 0.16
N ALA A 94 5.28 12.28 -0.77
CA ALA A 94 4.93 11.40 -1.89
C ALA A 94 6.15 11.00 -2.73
N LYS A 95 7.15 11.90 -2.85
CA LYS A 95 8.38 11.61 -3.59
C LYS A 95 9.26 10.58 -2.92
N ASN A 96 9.30 10.57 -1.59
CA ASN A 96 10.25 9.80 -0.79
C ASN A 96 9.64 8.60 -0.06
N LEU A 97 8.31 8.46 -0.07
CA LEU A 97 7.66 7.22 0.33
C LEU A 97 8.10 6.08 -0.60
N PRO A 98 8.38 4.89 -0.07
CA PRO A 98 8.75 3.74 -0.89
C PRO A 98 7.60 3.38 -1.83
N THR A 99 7.93 2.90 -3.02
CA THR A 99 6.94 2.55 -4.04
C THR A 99 6.07 1.37 -3.65
N ASN A 100 6.55 0.48 -2.77
CA ASN A 100 5.80 -0.65 -2.25
C ASN A 100 6.33 -1.00 -0.85
N GLY A 101 5.47 -1.54 0.01
CA GLY A 101 5.85 -2.03 1.33
C GLY A 101 4.97 -1.46 2.44
N THR A 102 5.53 -1.39 3.65
CA THR A 102 4.83 -0.90 4.82
C THR A 102 5.55 0.29 5.45
N VAL A 103 4.76 1.12 6.13
CA VAL A 103 5.20 2.32 6.85
C VAL A 103 4.50 2.35 8.20
N LYS A 104 5.25 2.60 9.26
CA LYS A 104 4.68 2.75 10.60
C LYS A 104 4.13 4.16 10.75
N ILE A 105 2.86 4.31 11.09
CA ILE A 105 2.25 5.62 11.34
C ILE A 105 2.09 5.79 12.84
N VAL A 106 2.63 6.88 13.38
CA VAL A 106 2.64 7.17 14.81
C VAL A 106 1.87 8.46 15.08
N TYR A 107 0.98 8.43 16.06
CA TYR A 107 0.32 9.60 16.59
C TYR A 107 0.14 9.43 18.10
N LYS A 108 0.69 10.36 18.88
CA LYS A 108 0.80 10.22 20.35
C LYS A 108 1.46 8.87 20.68
N ASP A 109 0.85 8.07 21.56
CA ASP A 109 1.36 6.76 21.98
C ASP A 109 0.83 5.60 21.13
N ILE A 110 0.13 5.89 20.04
CA ILE A 110 -0.43 4.87 19.15
C ILE A 110 0.44 4.76 17.90
N SER A 111 0.88 3.54 17.62
CA SER A 111 1.44 3.18 16.32
C SER A 111 0.55 2.19 15.59
N ILE A 112 0.38 2.42 14.29
CA ILE A 112 -0.27 1.49 13.37
C ILE A 112 0.65 1.22 12.19
N GLU A 113 0.43 0.12 11.49
CA GLU A 113 1.13 -0.17 10.24
C GLU A 113 0.21 0.17 9.06
N GLY A 114 0.74 0.95 8.11
CA GLY A 114 0.08 1.26 6.85
C GLY A 114 0.79 0.59 5.69
N THR A 115 0.05 0.26 4.64
CA THR A 115 0.60 -0.37 3.42
C THR A 115 0.63 0.63 2.28
N ILE A 116 1.74 0.67 1.55
CA ILE A 116 1.91 1.54 0.38
C ILE A 116 1.69 0.70 -0.88
N PRO A 117 0.67 1.02 -1.70
CA PRO A 117 0.40 0.28 -2.92
C PRO A 117 1.44 0.59 -4.03
N PRO A 118 1.84 -0.41 -4.84
CA PRO A 118 2.86 -0.27 -5.90
C PRO A 118 2.51 0.77 -6.98
N SER A 119 1.22 0.95 -7.25
CA SER A 119 0.71 1.72 -8.38
C SER A 119 0.34 3.16 -8.04
N VAL A 120 0.26 3.53 -6.76
CA VAL A 120 -0.25 4.85 -6.35
C VAL A 120 0.73 5.54 -5.41
N ARG A 121 1.53 6.44 -5.98
CA ARG A 121 2.52 7.23 -5.25
C ARG A 121 1.85 8.14 -4.22
N GLY A 122 2.43 8.20 -3.02
CA GLY A 122 1.94 9.08 -1.95
C GLY A 122 0.65 8.63 -1.28
N ARG A 123 0.23 7.38 -1.49
CA ARG A 123 -0.92 6.78 -0.81
C ARG A 123 -0.44 5.78 0.24
N ILE A 124 -1.06 5.81 1.41
CA ILE A 124 -0.91 4.81 2.45
C ILE A 124 -2.30 4.28 2.79
N ASN A 125 -2.48 2.96 2.80
CA ASN A 125 -3.72 2.28 3.16
C ASN A 125 -3.64 1.75 4.59
N GLY A 126 -4.79 1.44 5.20
CA GLY A 126 -4.83 0.82 6.53
C GLY A 126 -4.63 1.82 7.68
N VAL A 127 -4.89 3.10 7.42
CA VAL A 127 -4.74 4.18 8.41
C VAL A 127 -5.91 4.18 9.38
N HIS A 128 -5.92 3.21 10.30
CA HIS A 128 -6.99 3.03 11.29
C HIS A 128 -7.00 4.08 12.42
N LEU A 129 -6.10 5.06 12.37
CA LEU A 129 -6.03 6.18 13.30
C LEU A 129 -7.34 6.98 13.35
N TYR A 130 -8.01 7.14 12.21
CA TYR A 130 -9.26 7.91 12.12
C TYR A 130 -10.39 7.28 12.93
N LYS A 131 -10.47 5.94 12.95
CA LYS A 131 -11.47 5.22 13.75
C LYS A 131 -11.19 5.28 15.24
N LYS A 132 -9.92 5.37 15.64
CA LYS A 132 -9.52 5.48 17.05
C LYS A 132 -9.73 6.89 17.61
N PHE A 133 -9.69 7.91 16.75
CA PHE A 133 -9.84 9.31 17.15
C PHE A 133 -10.84 10.05 16.23
N PRO A 134 -12.13 9.64 16.22
CA PRO A 134 -13.13 10.20 15.31
C PRO A 134 -13.39 11.69 15.55
N ASP A 135 -13.19 12.17 16.78
CA ASP A 135 -13.40 13.59 17.12
C ASP A 135 -12.29 14.51 16.58
N LEU A 136 -11.12 13.96 16.28
CA LEU A 136 -9.94 14.71 15.84
C LEU A 136 -9.80 14.72 14.32
N PHE A 137 -10.03 13.58 13.66
CA PHE A 137 -9.83 13.46 12.21
C PHE A 137 -11.16 13.61 11.46
N LYS A 138 -11.39 14.79 10.88
CA LYS A 138 -12.61 15.13 10.14
C LYS A 138 -12.29 15.43 8.69
N VAL A 139 -13.34 15.47 7.86
CA VAL A 139 -13.20 15.89 6.47
C VAL A 139 -12.73 17.35 6.46
N GLY A 140 -11.69 17.64 5.69
CA GLY A 140 -11.06 18.96 5.63
C GLY A 140 -9.91 19.15 6.61
N SER A 141 -9.74 18.27 7.61
CA SER A 141 -8.60 18.35 8.54
C SER A 141 -7.28 18.27 7.79
N LYS A 142 -6.37 19.16 8.12
CA LYS A 142 -4.99 19.18 7.61
C LYS A 142 -4.07 18.51 8.63
N LEU A 143 -3.34 17.49 8.19
CA LEU A 143 -2.36 16.76 8.98
C LEU A 143 -0.97 17.22 8.58
N ASN A 144 -0.26 17.79 9.55
CA ASN A 144 1.17 18.03 9.43
C ASN A 144 1.89 16.78 9.92
N VAL A 145 2.72 16.21 9.06
CA VAL A 145 3.39 14.94 9.30
C VAL A 145 4.88 15.06 9.08
N LYS A 146 5.62 14.17 9.73
CA LYS A 146 7.06 14.02 9.64
C LYS A 146 7.39 12.58 9.29
N TYR A 147 8.04 12.37 8.16
CA TYR A 147 8.43 11.05 7.67
C TYR A 147 9.93 10.83 7.85
N SER A 148 10.31 9.83 8.66
CA SER A 148 11.68 9.32 8.78
C SER A 148 11.92 8.24 7.72
N LYS A 149 12.86 8.48 6.81
CA LYS A 149 13.28 7.48 5.80
C LYS A 149 13.97 6.28 6.43
N ALA A 150 14.81 6.54 7.45
CA ALA A 150 15.60 5.52 8.12
C ALA A 150 14.70 4.51 8.85
N ASP A 151 13.72 5.01 9.61
CA ASP A 151 12.84 4.17 10.42
C ASP A 151 11.55 3.78 9.71
N ARG A 152 11.35 4.24 8.47
CA ARG A 152 10.10 4.12 7.71
C ARG A 152 8.88 4.47 8.56
N THR A 153 9.00 5.56 9.30
CA THR A 153 8.00 5.98 10.29
C THR A 153 7.44 7.35 9.91
N LEU A 154 6.12 7.46 9.86
CA LEU A 154 5.38 8.67 9.60
C LEU A 154 4.67 9.12 10.87
N SER A 155 5.19 10.17 11.49
CA SER A 155 4.65 10.76 12.71
C SER A 155 3.69 11.90 12.39
N VAL A 156 2.47 11.85 12.91
CA VAL A 156 1.52 12.96 12.84
C VAL A 156 1.89 13.96 13.94
N VAL A 157 2.35 15.14 13.53
CA VAL A 157 2.87 16.18 14.43
C VAL A 157 1.74 17.05 14.95
N SER A 158 0.87 17.52 14.05
CA SER A 158 -0.30 18.32 14.41
C SER A 158 -1.45 18.10 13.44
N ILE A 159 -2.66 18.42 13.91
CA ILE A 159 -3.90 18.34 13.15
C ILE A 159 -4.56 19.70 13.27
N GLU A 160 -4.80 20.34 12.13
CA GLU A 160 -5.55 21.60 12.00
C GLU A 160 -6.93 21.29 11.44
N ASN A 161 -7.97 21.86 12.03
CA ASN A 161 -9.37 21.66 11.64
C ASN A 161 -9.98 22.93 11.08
#